data_AF-T1GX15-F1
#
_entry.id   AF-T1GX15-F1
#
_cell.length_a   1.000
_cell.length_b   1.000
_cell.length_c   1.000
_cell.angle_alpha   90.00
_cell.angle_beta   90.00
_cell.angle_gamma   90.00
#
_symmetry.space_group_name_H-M   'P 1'
#
loop_
_entity.id
_entity.type
_entity.pdbx_description
1 polymer ?
#
loop_
_entity_poly.entity_id
_entity_poly.type
_entity_poly.pdbx_seq_one_letter_code
_entity_poly.pdbx_strand_id
1 'polypeptide(L)'
;MFDHLKFCVGCILVIVYTQVMTPILSYSMEVKLVKKEYFNRWYSLTAYYMALTVSRIPLQIFFNIVFLSLVYYLAGLPPQLWRFCLFSLAGLMVSFAAEGFGLAIGATFSMV
;
A
#
# COMPACT_ATOMS: atom_id res chain seq x y z
N MET A 1 -13.47 -4.12 25.78
CA MET A 1 -12.15 -4.53 25.24
C MET A 1 -12.25 -4.98 23.78
N PHE A 2 -13.20 -5.85 23.43
CA PHE A 2 -13.36 -6.35 22.06
C PHE A 2 -13.72 -5.28 21.02
N ASP A 3 -14.38 -4.18 21.41
CA ASP A 3 -14.85 -3.17 20.44
C ASP A 3 -13.71 -2.38 19.78
N HIS A 4 -12.68 -2.00 20.54
CA HIS A 4 -11.49 -1.35 19.99
C HIS A 4 -10.68 -2.28 19.09
N LEU A 5 -10.62 -3.57 19.44
CA LEU A 5 -9.95 -4.58 18.61
C LEU A 5 -10.67 -4.74 17.27
N LYS A 6 -11.99 -4.88 17.29
CA LYS A 6 -12.83 -4.97 16.07
C LYS A 6 -12.63 -3.75 15.16
N PHE A 7 -12.59 -2.55 15.76
CA PHE A 7 -12.34 -1.32 15.02
C PHE A 7 -10.96 -1.33 14.34
N CYS A 8 -9.88 -1.64 15.07
CA CYS A 8 -8.54 -1.69 14.50
C CYS A 8 -8.42 -2.74 13.38
N VAL A 9 -9.00 -3.93 13.58
CA VAL A 9 -9.02 -4.98 12.56
C VAL A 9 -9.80 -4.53 11.31
N GLY A 10 -10.95 -3.87 11.50
CA GLY A 10 -11.72 -3.30 10.39
C GLY A 10 -10.91 -2.27 9.58
N CYS A 11 -10.18 -1.38 10.25
CA CYS A 11 -9.31 -0.40 9.59
C CYS A 11 -8.20 -1.08 8.78
N ILE A 12 -7.54 -2.08 9.38
CA ILE A 12 -6.48 -2.87 8.72
C ILE A 12 -7.03 -3.57 7.47
N LEU A 13 -8.20 -4.19 7.55
CA LEU A 13 -8.81 -4.87 6.41
C LEU A 13 -9.10 -3.92 5.25
N VAL A 14 -9.63 -2.72 5.54
CA VAL A 14 -9.88 -1.71 4.49
C VAL A 14 -8.58 -1.21 3.87
N ILE A 15 -7.54 -0.97 4.69
CA ILE A 15 -6.22 -0.55 4.19
C ILE A 15 -5.62 -1.64 3.29
N VAL A 16 -5.60 -2.90 3.74
CA VAL A 16 -5.04 -4.00 2.95
C VAL A 16 -5.81 -4.17 1.63
N TYR A 17 -7.14 -4.18 1.67
CA TYR A 17 -7.95 -4.34 0.47
C TYR A 17 -7.69 -3.25 -0.57
N THR A 18 -7.69 -1.99 -0.14
CA THR A 18 -7.47 -0.85 -1.05
C THR A 18 -6.06 -0.82 -1.62
N GLN A 19 -5.05 -1.09 -0.80
CA GLN A 19 -3.63 -1.05 -1.17
C GLN A 19 -3.18 -2.27 -1.99
N VAL A 20 -3.85 -3.42 -1.87
CA VAL A 20 -3.56 -4.60 -2.69
C VAL A 20 -4.18 -4.46 -4.09
N MET A 21 -5.41 -3.93 -4.19
CA MET A 21 -6.15 -3.89 -5.45
C MET A 21 -5.50 -2.98 -6.51
N THR A 22 -4.99 -1.82 -6.11
CA THR A 22 -4.34 -0.86 -7.02
C THR A 22 -3.10 -1.43 -7.73
N PRO A 23 -2.07 -1.93 -7.03
CA PRO A 23 -0.87 -2.47 -7.66
C PRO A 23 -1.14 -3.75 -8.47
N ILE A 24 -2.09 -4.61 -8.07
CA ILE A 24 -2.43 -5.79 -8.86
C ILE A 24 -2.84 -5.37 -10.28
N LEU A 25 -3.75 -4.41 -10.41
CA LEU A 25 -4.27 -3.96 -11.70
C LEU A 25 -3.23 -3.20 -12.51
N SER A 26 -2.60 -2.19 -11.92
CA SER A 26 -1.64 -1.33 -12.62
C SER A 26 -0.42 -2.13 -13.08
N TYR A 27 0.16 -2.95 -12.19
CA TYR A 27 1.36 -3.71 -12.52
C TYR A 27 1.10 -4.80 -13.55
N SER A 28 -0.06 -5.48 -13.50
CA SER A 28 -0.42 -6.49 -14.50
C SER A 28 -0.45 -5.94 -15.93
N MET A 29 -0.83 -4.67 -16.11
CA MET A 29 -0.81 -4.01 -17.42
C MET A 29 0.62 -3.62 -17.85
N GLU A 30 1.44 -3.13 -16.92
CA GLU A 30 2.81 -2.65 -17.21
C GLU A 30 3.81 -3.78 -17.48
N VAL A 31 3.61 -4.98 -16.92
CA VAL A 31 4.56 -6.10 -17.07
C VAL A 31 4.82 -6.47 -18.53
N LYS A 32 3.81 -6.40 -19.42
CA LYS A 32 3.98 -6.72 -20.85
C LYS A 32 4.93 -5.75 -21.55
N LEU A 33 4.95 -4.48 -21.11
CA LEU A 33 5.83 -3.45 -21.64
C LEU A 33 7.25 -3.61 -21.07
N VAL A 34 7.37 -3.80 -19.76
CA VAL A 34 8.66 -4.01 -19.08
C VAL A 34 9.39 -5.23 -19.65
N LYS A 35 8.68 -6.31 -19.98
CA LYS A 35 9.26 -7.51 -20.59
C LYS A 35 9.90 -7.21 -21.96
N LYS A 36 9.29 -6.34 -22.78
CA LYS A 36 9.84 -5.92 -24.07
C LYS A 36 11.07 -5.04 -23.90
N GLU A 37 11.01 -4.06 -22.98
CA GLU A 37 12.12 -3.14 -22.71
C GLU A 37 13.34 -3.86 -22.11
N TYR A 38 13.10 -4.83 -21.23
CA TYR A 38 14.14 -5.66 -20.65
C TYR A 38 14.83 -6.54 -21.71
N PHE A 39 14.06 -7.16 -22.61
CA PHE A 39 14.63 -7.95 -23.72
C PHE A 39 15.47 -7.07 -24.66
N ASN A 40 15.05 -5.82 -24.86
CA ASN A 40 15.79 -4.82 -25.65
C ASN A 40 16.94 -4.14 -24.87
N ARG A 41 17.19 -4.54 -23.62
CA ARG A 41 18.23 -3.99 -22.72
C ARG A 41 18.18 -2.47 -22.53
N TRP A 42 17.01 -1.85 -22.67
CA TRP A 42 16.85 -0.40 -22.45
C TRP A 42 16.90 -0.03 -20.97
N TYR A 43 16.38 -0.88 -20.08
CA TYR A 43 16.38 -0.66 -18.63
C TYR A 43 16.72 -1.94 -17.86
N SER A 44 17.42 -1.79 -16.73
CA SER A 44 17.55 -2.86 -15.75
C SER A 44 16.26 -2.99 -14.94
N LEU A 45 15.87 -4.23 -14.63
CA LEU A 45 14.66 -4.51 -13.86
C LEU A 45 14.68 -3.83 -12.47
N THR A 46 15.88 -3.72 -11.88
CA THR A 46 16.09 -3.07 -10.58
C THR A 46 15.86 -1.56 -10.64
N ALA A 47 16.30 -0.88 -11.69
CA ALA A 47 16.08 0.55 -11.85
C ALA A 47 14.60 0.88 -12.03
N TYR A 48 13.88 0.06 -12.81
CA TYR A 48 12.42 0.19 -12.96
C TYR A 48 11.71 0.02 -11.61
N TYR A 49 12.02 -1.04 -10.87
CA TYR A 49 11.37 -1.32 -9.59
C TYR A 49 11.66 -0.22 -8.55
N MET A 50 12.91 0.27 -8.48
CA MET A 50 13.26 1.38 -7.59
C MET A 50 12.50 2.66 -7.94
N ALA A 51 12.41 3.03 -9.22
CA ALA A 51 11.67 4.21 -9.66
C ALA A 51 10.17 4.08 -9.34
N LEU A 52 9.60 2.89 -9.57
CA LEU A 52 8.20 2.59 -9.25
C LEU A 52 7.94 2.75 -7.75
N THR A 53 8.76 2.15 -6.89
CA THR A 53 8.57 2.24 -5.44
C THR A 53 8.77 3.68 -4.93
N VAL A 54 9.80 4.39 -5.39
CA VAL A 54 10.08 5.78 -4.95
C VAL A 54 8.95 6.73 -5.35
N SER A 55 8.35 6.57 -6.52
CA SER A 55 7.23 7.42 -6.95
C SER A 55 5.95 7.19 -6.11
N ARG A 56 5.74 5.97 -5.59
CA ARG A 56 4.52 5.59 -4.86
C ARG A 56 4.58 5.89 -3.36
N ILE A 57 5.74 5.74 -2.72
CA ILE A 57 5.93 6.02 -1.28
C ILE A 57 5.30 7.35 -0.82
N PRO A 58 5.57 8.52 -1.45
CA PRO A 58 5.06 9.80 -0.93
C PRO A 58 3.53 9.88 -1.03
N LEU A 59 2.96 9.41 -2.14
CA LEU A 59 1.51 9.37 -2.34
C LEU A 59 0.85 8.43 -1.33
N GLN A 60 1.45 7.25 -1.10
CA GLN A 60 0.92 6.27 -0.18
C GLN A 60 0.92 6.79 1.26
N ILE A 61 2.02 7.39 1.72
CA ILE A 61 2.10 7.98 3.06
C ILE A 61 1.03 9.05 3.24
N PHE A 62 0.88 9.94 2.25
CA PHE A 62 -0.08 11.03 2.30
C PHE A 62 -1.53 10.51 2.43
N PHE A 63 -1.95 9.60 1.54
CA PHE A 63 -3.31 9.05 1.58
C PHE A 63 -3.59 8.25 2.85
N ASN A 64 -2.60 7.50 3.33
CA ASN A 64 -2.76 6.68 4.53
C ASN A 64 -2.91 7.54 5.79
N ILE A 65 -2.11 8.61 5.93
CA ILE A 65 -2.24 9.57 7.04
C ILE A 65 -3.59 10.27 7.01
N VAL A 66 -4.04 10.73 5.84
CA VAL A 66 -5.36 11.38 5.68
C VAL A 66 -6.48 10.43 6.11
N PHE A 67 -6.47 9.19 5.62
CA PHE A 67 -7.45 8.17 5.99
C PHE A 67 -7.47 7.87 7.49
N LEU A 68 -6.30 7.60 8.09
CA LEU A 68 -6.19 7.26 9.51
C LEU A 68 -6.58 8.43 10.42
N SER A 69 -6.24 9.67 10.04
CA SER A 69 -6.65 10.86 10.77
C SER A 69 -8.17 10.99 10.82
N LEU A 70 -8.83 10.85 9.66
CA LEU A 70 -10.29 10.96 9.55
C LEU A 70 -10.99 9.87 10.37
N VAL A 71 -10.56 8.62 10.23
CA VAL A 71 -11.15 7.48 10.95
C VAL A 71 -10.95 7.58 12.46
N TYR A 72 -9.79 8.08 12.91
CA TYR A 72 -9.51 8.26 14.32
C TYR A 72 -10.40 9.32 14.98
N TYR A 73 -10.60 10.46 14.31
CA TYR A 73 -11.48 11.53 14.81
C TYR A 73 -12.96 11.14 14.78
N LEU A 74 -13.42 10.45 13.73
CA LEU A 74 -14.81 9.98 13.64
C LEU A 74 -15.16 8.95 14.72
N ALA A 75 -14.21 8.11 15.11
CA ALA A 75 -14.43 7.11 16.15
C ALA A 75 -14.43 7.67 17.58
N GLY A 76 -14.14 8.97 17.76
CA GLY A 76 -14.16 9.62 19.08
C GLY A 76 -13.11 9.08 20.05
N LEU A 77 -11.98 8.58 19.54
CA LEU A 77 -10.86 8.09 20.37
C LEU A 77 -10.19 9.23 21.15
N PRO A 78 -9.60 8.95 22.33
CA PRO A 78 -8.98 10.00 23.15
C PRO A 78 -7.83 10.67 22.40
N PRO A 79 -7.82 12.02 22.24
CA PRO A 79 -6.90 12.75 21.37
C PRO A 79 -5.49 12.89 21.98
N GLN A 80 -4.84 11.75 22.21
CA GLN A 80 -3.46 11.68 22.70
C GLN A 80 -2.53 11.44 21.51
N LEU A 81 -1.66 12.40 21.22
CA LEU A 81 -0.73 12.35 20.08
C LEU A 81 0.09 11.06 20.05
N TRP A 82 0.56 10.59 21.21
CA TRP A 82 1.31 9.34 21.31
C TRP A 82 0.53 8.11 20.78
N ARG A 83 -0.76 8.01 21.13
CA ARG A 83 -1.62 6.90 20.67
C ARG A 83 -1.95 7.01 19.19
N PHE A 84 -2.15 8.23 18.71
CA PHE A 84 -2.36 8.49 17.29
C PHE A 84 -1.12 8.12 16.47
N CYS A 85 0.08 8.51 16.89
CA CYS A 85 1.32 8.17 16.21
C CYS A 85 1.56 6.66 16.11
N LEU A 86 1.28 5.90 17.18
CA LEU A 86 1.39 4.43 17.15
C LEU A 86 0.37 3.81 16.17
N PHE A 87 -0.86 4.32 16.16
CA PHE A 87 -1.90 3.87 15.23
C PHE A 87 -1.55 4.20 13.77
N SER A 88 -1.06 5.41 13.51
CA SER A 88 -0.62 5.84 12.17
C SER A 88 0.57 5.03 11.68
N LEU A 89 1.54 4.74 12.54
CA LEU A 89 2.72 3.95 12.18
C LEU A 89 2.32 2.50 11.84
N ALA A 90 1.44 1.90 12.64
CA ALA A 90 0.94 0.55 12.37
C ALA A 90 0.20 0.47 11.02
N GLY A 91 -0.68 1.44 10.74
CA GLY A 91 -1.40 1.50 9.46
C GLY A 91 -0.49 1.71 8.25
N LEU A 92 0.57 2.53 8.39
CA LEU A 92 1.59 2.72 7.36
C LEU A 92 2.38 1.44 7.08
N MET A 93 2.81 0.73 8.13
CA MET A 93 3.54 -0.54 7.98
C MET A 93 2.70 -1.60 7.27
N VAL A 94 1.41 -1.70 7.63
CA VAL A 94 0.45 -2.58 6.95
C VAL A 94 0.27 -2.18 5.49
N SER A 95 0.19 -0.88 5.19
CA SER A 95 0.07 -0.38 3.82
C SER A 95 1.25 -0.78 2.94
N PHE A 96 2.48 -0.59 3.44
CA PHE A 96 3.70 -0.99 2.70
C PHE A 96 3.76 -2.50 2.45
N ALA A 97 3.40 -3.30 3.47
CA ALA A 97 3.32 -4.75 3.31
C ALA A 97 2.28 -5.16 2.25
N ALA A 98 1.08 -4.56 2.33
CA ALA A 98 -0.03 -4.81 1.40
C ALA A 98 0.34 -4.45 -0.06
N GLU A 99 1.00 -3.32 -0.28
CA GLU A 99 1.45 -2.94 -1.62
C GLU A 99 2.50 -3.93 -2.17
N GLY A 100 3.46 -4.36 -1.34
CA GLY A 100 4.44 -5.37 -1.73
C GLY A 100 3.79 -6.70 -2.14
N PHE A 101 2.78 -7.15 -1.39
CA PHE A 101 1.98 -8.32 -1.76
C PHE A 101 1.22 -8.10 -3.07
N GLY A 102 0.60 -6.94 -3.26
CA GLY A 102 -0.13 -6.61 -4.48
C GLY A 102 0.77 -6.58 -5.73
N LEU A 103 2.00 -6.09 -5.60
CA LEU A 103 3.01 -6.13 -6.69
C LEU A 103 3.44 -7.57 -7.00
N ALA A 104 3.69 -8.40 -5.98
CA ALA A 104 4.05 -9.80 -6.16
C ALA A 104 2.93 -10.58 -6.87
N ILE A 105 1.68 -10.34 -6.48
CA ILE A 105 0.49 -10.93 -7.10
C ILE A 105 0.32 -10.40 -8.53
N GLY A 106 0.43 -9.09 -8.76
CA GLY A 106 0.37 -8.52 -10.12
C GLY A 106 1.43 -9.09 -11.05
N ALA A 107 2.62 -9.43 -10.53
CA ALA A 107 3.68 -10.06 -11.30
C ALA A 107 3.30 -11.47 -11.77
N THR A 108 2.72 -12.29 -10.89
CA THR A 108 2.37 -13.69 -11.21
C THR A 108 1.19 -13.79 -12.18
N PHE A 109 0.15 -12.98 -12.00
CA PHE A 109 -1.07 -13.03 -12.83
C PHE A 109 -0.89 -12.47 -14.25
N SER A 110 0.23 -11.81 -14.53
CA SER A 110 0.56 -11.28 -15.87
C SER A 110 1.15 -12.32 -16.85
N MET A 111 1.35 -13.58 -16.43
CA MET A 111 1.89 -14.65 -17.28
C MET A 111 0.86 -15.28 -18.25
N VAL A 112 -0.05 -14.48 -18.82
CA VAL A 112 -0.87 -14.84 -19.99
C VAL A 112 -0.83 -13.73 -21.04
#